data_AF-A0A1A8D2U6-F1
#
_entry.id   AF-A0A1A8D2U6-F1
#
_cell.length_a   1.000
_cell.length_b   1.000
_cell.length_c   1.000
_cell.angle_alpha   90.00
_cell.angle_beta   90.00
_cell.angle_gamma   90.00
#
_symmetry.space_group_name_H-M   'P 1'
#
loop_
_entity.id
_entity.type
_entity.pdbx_description
1 polymer ?
#
loop_
_entity_poly.entity_id
_entity_poly.type
_entity_poly.pdbx_seq_one_letter_code
_entity_poly.pdbx_strand_id
1 'polypeptide(L)'
;EIVQQLIENSSTFTTKTGYAQDKYIKKKKKKYENTVTIVKPTCRVLAMMYHGREPGKICHLRYDTLAQMLTLANVHAGSKVLVFETCAGLVLGAIMERMGGYGSVIQMYPGGGPVRAGVECFGFPAHFHNTLHEFPICHVNALLAGSLDTSAKDPSAGENQIVDRQIGVAAEEQQNQPELEQQDGGPEEQSMETNAAEDQENLEKEKRKEIKAQEKKSKLEEKRRKLAAAAALLGGRNADGLVIASRFHPCPVLLSLIKFLSPSRPFVVFSQYKETLIECYTKLKEQGGTVNLRLTDTWLRHYQVLPNRTHPVLLMSGGGGYLLSGTTVAMDHSKPAGSLQAEGPAPKKQRMDEH
;
A
#
# COMPACT_ATOMS: atom_id res chain seq x y z
N GLU A 1 -5.70 38.45 -22.13
CA GLU A 1 -5.35 39.87 -21.99
C GLU A 1 -3.97 40.10 -21.35
N ILE A 2 -3.71 39.66 -20.11
CA ILE A 2 -2.41 39.86 -19.43
C ILE A 2 -1.21 39.34 -20.24
N VAL A 3 -1.31 38.12 -20.81
CA VAL A 3 -0.20 37.54 -21.61
C VAL A 3 0.11 38.39 -22.83
N GLN A 4 -0.92 38.95 -23.47
CA GLN A 4 -0.79 39.77 -24.67
C GLN A 4 -0.09 41.10 -24.35
N GLN A 5 -0.52 41.79 -23.30
CA GLN A 5 0.16 43.02 -22.85
C GLN A 5 1.61 42.78 -22.44
N LEU A 6 1.93 41.63 -21.85
CA LEU A 6 3.32 41.26 -21.52
C LEU A 6 4.20 40.96 -22.75
N ILE A 7 3.59 40.68 -23.90
CA ILE A 7 4.27 40.52 -25.19
C ILE A 7 4.52 41.91 -25.79
N GLU A 8 3.49 42.75 -25.86
CA GLU A 8 3.54 44.10 -26.43
C GLU A 8 4.54 45.01 -25.69
N ASN A 9 4.60 44.91 -24.36
CA ASN A 9 5.53 45.70 -23.55
C ASN A 9 6.96 45.13 -23.49
N SER A 10 7.25 44.01 -24.18
CA SER A 10 8.57 43.40 -24.16
C SER A 10 9.42 43.88 -25.34
N SER A 11 10.33 44.82 -25.07
CA SER A 11 11.27 45.38 -26.07
C SER A 11 12.15 44.33 -26.76
N THR A 12 12.32 43.14 -26.17
CA THR A 12 13.15 42.05 -26.72
C THR A 12 12.33 40.91 -27.34
N PHE A 13 11.00 41.00 -27.38
CA PHE A 13 10.19 39.89 -27.87
C PHE A 13 10.29 39.71 -29.38
N THR A 14 10.25 40.81 -30.13
CA THR A 14 10.34 40.81 -31.60
C THR A 14 11.72 40.37 -32.11
N THR A 15 12.78 40.61 -31.34
CA THR A 15 14.16 40.21 -31.69
C THR A 15 14.49 38.75 -31.36
N LYS A 16 13.60 38.03 -30.66
CA LYS A 16 13.77 36.60 -30.35
C LYS A 16 13.49 35.74 -31.57
N THR A 17 14.16 34.59 -31.62
CA THR A 17 13.82 33.52 -32.58
C THR A 17 12.39 33.01 -32.33
N GLY A 18 11.74 32.44 -33.34
CA GLY A 18 10.39 31.88 -33.19
C GLY A 18 10.27 30.85 -32.05
N TYR A 19 11.31 30.03 -31.84
CA TYR A 19 11.33 29.09 -30.72
C TYR A 19 11.41 29.76 -29.35
N ALA A 20 12.15 30.87 -29.23
CA ALA A 20 12.24 31.63 -28.00
C ALA A 20 10.95 32.42 -27.72
N GLN A 21 10.26 32.90 -28.76
CA GLN A 21 8.93 33.49 -28.65
C GLN A 21 7.91 32.47 -28.13
N ASP A 22 7.80 31.29 -28.75
CA ASP A 22 6.94 30.19 -28.29
C ASP A 22 7.19 29.83 -26.81
N LYS A 23 8.48 29.67 -26.46
CA LYS A 23 8.90 29.32 -25.09
C LYS A 23 8.49 30.41 -24.09
N TYR A 24 8.60 31.68 -24.48
CA TYR A 24 8.16 32.81 -23.66
C TYR A 24 6.64 32.78 -23.47
N ILE A 25 5.87 32.65 -24.55
CA ILE A 25 4.40 32.58 -24.49
C ILE A 25 3.97 31.41 -23.61
N LYS A 26 4.51 30.20 -23.82
CA LYS A 26 4.18 29.01 -23.02
C LYS A 26 4.46 29.23 -21.54
N LYS A 27 5.57 29.92 -21.19
CA LYS A 27 5.90 30.28 -19.80
C LYS A 27 4.88 31.26 -19.21
N LYS A 28 4.41 32.24 -19.98
CA LYS A 28 3.41 33.22 -19.53
C LYS A 28 2.03 32.60 -19.39
N LYS A 29 1.57 31.81 -20.38
CA LYS A 29 0.32 31.06 -20.31
C LYS A 29 0.28 30.14 -19.10
N LYS A 30 1.35 29.37 -18.83
CA LYS A 30 1.43 28.53 -17.64
C LYS A 30 1.23 29.28 -16.31
N LYS A 31 1.51 30.59 -16.26
CA LYS A 31 1.35 31.42 -15.05
C LYS A 31 0.00 32.12 -14.96
N TYR A 32 -0.51 32.61 -16.09
CA TYR A 32 -1.69 33.50 -16.13
C TYR A 32 -2.96 32.83 -16.68
N GLU A 33 -2.81 31.74 -17.42
CA GLU A 33 -3.92 30.96 -18.00
C GLU A 33 -3.98 29.59 -17.30
N ASN A 34 -4.54 29.57 -16.08
CA ASN A 34 -4.71 28.34 -15.32
C ASN A 34 -5.90 27.55 -15.88
N THR A 35 -5.60 26.54 -16.70
CA THR A 35 -6.60 25.59 -17.20
C THR A 35 -6.60 24.34 -16.33
N VAL A 36 -7.77 23.96 -15.82
CA VAL A 36 -7.97 22.72 -15.05
C VAL A 36 -8.76 21.73 -15.90
N THR A 37 -8.30 20.48 -15.96
CA THR A 37 -8.99 19.40 -16.68
C THR A 37 -9.43 18.34 -15.68
N ILE A 38 -10.73 18.02 -15.69
CA ILE A 38 -11.29 16.95 -14.88
C ILE A 38 -11.18 15.64 -15.67
N VAL A 39 -10.56 14.62 -15.06
CA VAL A 39 -10.35 13.32 -15.68
C VAL A 39 -10.87 12.21 -14.79
N LYS A 40 -11.31 11.11 -15.41
CA LYS A 40 -11.72 9.91 -14.67
C LYS A 40 -10.52 9.30 -13.91
N PRO A 41 -10.68 8.90 -12.64
CA PRO A 41 -9.66 8.12 -11.94
C PRO A 41 -9.36 6.82 -12.68
N THR A 42 -8.08 6.53 -12.85
CA THR A 42 -7.56 5.27 -13.40
C THR A 42 -6.27 4.93 -12.70
N CYS A 43 -5.88 3.66 -12.69
CA CYS A 43 -4.59 3.20 -12.15
C CYS A 43 -3.44 4.07 -12.66
N ARG A 44 -3.43 4.39 -13.97
CA ARG A 44 -2.40 5.23 -14.59
C ARG A 44 -2.37 6.64 -13.99
N VAL A 45 -3.50 7.32 -13.90
CA VAL A 45 -3.58 8.70 -13.39
C VAL A 45 -3.21 8.75 -11.90
N LEU A 46 -3.73 7.82 -11.11
CA LEU A 46 -3.47 7.76 -9.67
C LEU A 46 -2.01 7.40 -9.38
N ALA A 47 -1.41 6.46 -10.09
CA ALA A 47 -0.01 6.11 -9.92
C ALA A 47 0.93 7.26 -10.30
N MET A 48 0.65 7.99 -11.40
CA MET A 48 1.38 9.21 -11.75
C MET A 48 1.21 10.31 -10.68
N MET A 49 -0.01 10.48 -10.16
CA MET A 49 -0.31 11.45 -9.11
C MET A 49 0.46 11.15 -7.82
N TYR A 50 0.37 9.92 -7.30
CA TYR A 50 1.08 9.55 -6.07
C TYR A 50 2.60 9.67 -6.24
N HIS A 51 3.17 9.17 -7.34
CA HIS A 51 4.61 9.29 -7.56
C HIS A 51 5.05 10.76 -7.71
N GLY A 52 4.24 11.62 -8.33
CA GLY A 52 4.56 13.03 -8.52
C GLY A 52 4.34 13.90 -7.27
N ARG A 53 3.36 13.57 -6.43
CA ARG A 53 2.93 14.39 -5.27
C ARG A 53 3.42 13.85 -3.93
N GLU A 54 3.33 12.53 -3.71
CA GLU A 54 3.63 11.88 -2.43
C GLU A 54 4.36 10.52 -2.63
N PRO A 55 5.55 10.51 -3.29
CA PRO A 55 6.23 9.25 -3.62
C PRO A 55 6.60 8.41 -2.38
N GLY A 56 6.89 9.03 -1.24
CA GLY A 56 7.17 8.33 0.01
C GLY A 56 5.99 7.51 0.55
N LYS A 57 4.74 7.87 0.20
CA LYS A 57 3.55 7.09 0.59
C LYS A 57 3.44 5.75 -0.14
N ILE A 58 4.08 5.63 -1.30
CA ILE A 58 4.04 4.45 -2.17
C ILE A 58 5.42 3.80 -2.34
N CYS A 59 6.32 3.97 -1.37
CA CYS A 59 7.68 3.40 -1.40
C CYS A 59 8.46 3.78 -2.68
N HIS A 60 8.21 4.98 -3.22
CA HIS A 60 8.76 5.46 -4.49
C HIS A 60 8.46 4.55 -5.70
N LEU A 61 7.39 3.74 -5.63
CA LEU A 61 6.93 2.92 -6.74
C LEU A 61 6.52 3.80 -7.92
N ARG A 62 7.23 3.66 -9.04
CA ARG A 62 6.88 4.39 -10.27
C ARG A 62 5.82 3.62 -11.05
N TYR A 63 5.03 4.35 -11.84
CA TYR A 63 3.86 3.79 -12.52
C TYR A 63 4.19 2.75 -13.61
N ASP A 64 5.37 2.85 -14.25
CA ASP A 64 5.90 1.81 -15.16
C ASP A 64 6.23 0.53 -14.40
N THR A 65 6.87 0.65 -13.22
CA THR A 65 7.16 -0.49 -12.34
C THR A 65 5.86 -1.16 -11.89
N LEU A 66 4.85 -0.38 -11.48
CA LEU A 66 3.52 -0.90 -11.14
C LEU A 66 2.89 -1.65 -12.33
N ALA A 67 3.00 -1.12 -13.55
CA ALA A 67 2.49 -1.80 -14.74
C ALA A 67 3.19 -3.14 -15.01
N GLN A 68 4.51 -3.21 -14.80
CA GLN A 68 5.26 -4.46 -14.85
C GLN A 68 4.79 -5.44 -13.77
N MET A 69 4.57 -4.98 -12.54
CA MET A 69 4.07 -5.84 -11.45
C MET A 69 2.76 -6.52 -11.80
N LEU A 70 1.78 -5.75 -12.29
CA LEU A 70 0.47 -6.29 -12.67
C LEU A 70 0.56 -7.30 -13.81
N THR A 71 1.51 -7.11 -14.72
CA THR A 71 1.74 -7.98 -15.88
C THR A 71 2.48 -9.25 -15.47
N LEU A 72 3.57 -9.14 -14.72
CA LEU A 72 4.37 -10.27 -14.23
C LEU A 72 3.59 -11.14 -13.25
N ALA A 73 2.71 -10.56 -12.43
CA ALA A 73 1.82 -11.29 -11.54
C ALA A 73 0.59 -11.88 -12.27
N ASN A 74 0.47 -11.69 -13.58
CA ASN A 74 -0.65 -12.13 -14.40
C ASN A 74 -2.02 -11.77 -13.79
N VAL A 75 -2.19 -10.52 -13.37
CA VAL A 75 -3.46 -10.07 -12.76
C VAL A 75 -4.53 -9.96 -13.83
N HIS A 76 -5.58 -10.77 -13.69
CA HIS A 76 -6.74 -10.84 -14.59
C HIS A 76 -8.01 -11.23 -13.81
N ALA A 77 -9.17 -11.02 -14.44
CA ALA A 77 -10.47 -11.37 -13.89
C ALA A 77 -10.57 -12.87 -13.56
N GLY A 78 -11.11 -13.20 -12.39
CA GLY A 78 -11.31 -14.58 -11.94
C GLY A 78 -10.17 -15.15 -11.08
N SER A 79 -9.01 -14.50 -11.04
CA SER A 79 -7.87 -14.92 -10.21
C SER A 79 -8.15 -14.78 -8.70
N LYS A 80 -7.50 -15.64 -7.91
CA LYS A 80 -7.33 -15.44 -6.46
C LYS A 80 -5.96 -14.82 -6.17
N VAL A 81 -5.90 -13.52 -5.88
CA VAL A 81 -4.65 -12.78 -5.70
C VAL A 81 -4.40 -12.45 -4.24
N LEU A 82 -3.23 -12.80 -3.74
CA LEU A 82 -2.72 -12.34 -2.44
C LEU A 82 -1.96 -11.04 -2.64
N VAL A 83 -2.26 -10.04 -1.82
CA VAL A 83 -1.55 -8.75 -1.85
C VAL A 83 -1.10 -8.36 -0.45
N PHE A 84 0.19 -8.07 -0.29
CA PHE A 84 0.72 -7.39 0.89
C PHE A 84 1.28 -6.04 0.47
N GLU A 85 0.63 -4.96 0.86
CA GLU A 85 1.09 -3.62 0.51
C GLU A 85 1.06 -2.63 1.67
N THR A 86 1.94 -1.63 1.58
CA THR A 86 1.88 -0.40 2.39
C THR A 86 1.95 0.85 1.50
N CYS A 87 1.43 0.76 0.28
CA CYS A 87 1.45 1.83 -0.73
C CYS A 87 0.13 2.61 -0.75
N ALA A 88 -0.39 2.93 0.44
CA ALA A 88 -1.63 3.68 0.64
C ALA A 88 -2.91 3.08 0.00
N GLY A 89 -2.89 1.83 -0.50
CA GLY A 89 -4.02 1.25 -1.24
C GLY A 89 -3.86 1.34 -2.76
N LEU A 90 -2.77 1.91 -3.28
CA LEU A 90 -2.58 2.10 -4.72
C LEU A 90 -2.40 0.76 -5.44
N VAL A 91 -1.64 -0.18 -4.87
CA VAL A 91 -1.39 -1.48 -5.52
C VAL A 91 -2.64 -2.35 -5.46
N LEU A 92 -3.37 -2.36 -4.33
CA LEU A 92 -4.67 -3.01 -4.23
C LEU A 92 -5.66 -2.43 -5.24
N GLY A 93 -5.78 -1.11 -5.34
CA GLY A 93 -6.68 -0.46 -6.28
C GLY A 93 -6.33 -0.81 -7.73
N ALA A 94 -5.05 -0.87 -8.07
CA ALA A 94 -4.60 -1.30 -9.39
C ALA A 94 -4.95 -2.77 -9.71
N ILE A 95 -4.83 -3.67 -8.73
CA ILE A 95 -5.25 -5.07 -8.85
C ILE A 95 -6.76 -5.16 -9.04
N MET A 96 -7.53 -4.42 -8.23
CA MET A 96 -9.00 -4.38 -8.31
C MET A 96 -9.48 -3.85 -9.66
N GLU A 97 -8.88 -2.77 -10.19
CA GLU A 97 -9.18 -2.23 -11.52
C GLU A 97 -8.97 -3.28 -12.62
N ARG A 98 -7.89 -4.07 -12.53
CA ARG A 98 -7.56 -5.13 -13.50
C ARG A 98 -8.43 -6.37 -13.38
N MET A 99 -8.91 -6.70 -12.18
CA MET A 99 -9.78 -7.85 -11.93
C MET A 99 -11.26 -7.57 -12.22
N GLY A 100 -11.67 -6.30 -12.23
CA GLY A 100 -13.01 -5.89 -12.63
C GLY A 100 -14.14 -6.41 -11.74
N GLY A 101 -13.85 -6.75 -10.47
CA GLY A 101 -14.84 -7.32 -9.55
C GLY A 101 -15.08 -8.83 -9.68
N TYR A 102 -14.23 -9.54 -10.43
CA TYR A 102 -14.28 -11.00 -10.59
C TYR A 102 -13.09 -11.68 -9.90
N GLY A 103 -13.35 -12.80 -9.22
CA GLY A 103 -12.33 -13.56 -8.48
C GLY A 103 -12.31 -13.18 -7.01
N SER A 104 -11.11 -13.19 -6.40
CA SER A 104 -10.95 -12.80 -4.99
C SER A 104 -9.59 -12.16 -4.73
N VAL A 105 -9.57 -11.09 -3.94
CA VAL A 105 -8.34 -10.42 -3.51
C VAL A 105 -8.23 -10.52 -2.00
N ILE A 106 -7.12 -11.06 -1.51
CA ILE A 106 -6.87 -11.18 -0.07
C ILE A 106 -5.74 -10.21 0.30
N GLN A 107 -6.11 -9.11 0.96
CA GLN A 107 -5.19 -8.09 1.43
C GLN A 107 -4.63 -8.47 2.80
N MET A 108 -3.34 -8.77 2.82
CA MET A 108 -2.55 -8.90 4.03
C MET A 108 -2.21 -7.51 4.56
N TYR A 109 -2.43 -7.25 5.85
CA TYR A 109 -2.12 -5.95 6.45
C TYR A 109 -1.34 -6.05 7.77
N PRO A 110 -0.43 -5.10 8.05
CA PRO A 110 0.19 -4.94 9.36
C PRO A 110 -0.69 -4.09 10.31
N GLY A 111 -0.47 -4.21 11.61
CA GLY A 111 -1.11 -3.36 12.62
C GLY A 111 -2.63 -3.54 12.73
N GLY A 112 -3.35 -2.47 13.08
CA GLY A 112 -4.78 -2.52 13.42
C GLY A 112 -5.76 -2.59 12.24
N GLY A 113 -5.29 -2.41 10.99
CA GLY A 113 -6.15 -2.46 9.81
C GLY A 113 -5.44 -2.08 8.50
N PRO A 114 -6.04 -2.42 7.35
CA PRO A 114 -5.49 -2.08 6.04
C PRO A 114 -5.65 -0.58 5.71
N VAL A 115 -4.65 0.00 5.05
CA VAL A 115 -4.73 1.36 4.51
C VAL A 115 -5.31 1.32 3.10
N ARG A 116 -6.39 2.08 2.86
CA ARG A 116 -7.15 2.06 1.58
C ARG A 116 -7.47 3.45 0.99
N ALA A 117 -6.84 4.52 1.46
CA ALA A 117 -7.07 5.88 0.94
C ALA A 117 -6.90 5.98 -0.60
N GLY A 118 -5.95 5.23 -1.16
CA GLY A 118 -5.73 5.12 -2.59
C GLY A 118 -6.84 4.38 -3.32
N VAL A 119 -7.43 3.34 -2.70
CA VAL A 119 -8.57 2.57 -3.27
C VAL A 119 -9.80 3.45 -3.37
N GLU A 120 -10.07 4.28 -2.35
CA GLU A 120 -11.21 5.21 -2.33
C GLU A 120 -11.16 6.18 -3.51
N CYS A 121 -9.96 6.59 -3.95
CA CYS A 121 -9.77 7.47 -5.09
C CYS A 121 -10.17 6.84 -6.45
N PHE A 122 -10.25 5.50 -6.55
CA PHE A 122 -10.71 4.83 -7.79
C PHE A 122 -12.24 4.91 -7.97
N GLY A 123 -12.99 5.08 -6.89
CA GLY A 123 -14.46 5.10 -6.93
C GLY A 123 -15.08 3.78 -7.42
N PHE A 124 -14.61 2.65 -6.90
CA PHE A 124 -15.12 1.34 -7.30
C PHE A 124 -16.60 1.12 -6.90
N PRO A 125 -17.38 0.39 -7.71
CA PRO A 125 -18.73 -0.01 -7.33
C PRO A 125 -18.73 -0.98 -6.13
N ALA A 126 -19.85 -1.03 -5.39
CA ALA A 126 -20.00 -1.87 -4.19
C ALA A 126 -19.66 -3.35 -4.42
N HIS A 127 -19.99 -3.91 -5.59
CA HIS A 127 -19.73 -5.33 -5.88
C HIS A 127 -18.24 -5.70 -5.90
N PHE A 128 -17.33 -4.75 -6.14
CA PHE A 128 -15.89 -5.01 -6.07
C PHE A 128 -15.48 -5.38 -4.64
N HIS A 129 -16.11 -4.78 -3.63
CA HIS A 129 -15.80 -5.02 -2.22
C HIS A 129 -16.25 -6.40 -1.73
N ASN A 130 -17.20 -7.05 -2.43
CA ASN A 130 -17.62 -8.41 -2.10
C ASN A 130 -16.51 -9.43 -2.37
N THR A 131 -15.60 -9.13 -3.30
CA THR A 131 -14.44 -9.97 -3.65
C THR A 131 -13.18 -9.64 -2.84
N LEU A 132 -13.24 -8.60 -2.00
CA LEU A 132 -12.12 -8.13 -1.20
C LEU A 132 -12.18 -8.71 0.21
N HIS A 133 -11.13 -9.43 0.58
CA HIS A 133 -10.94 -10.00 1.90
C HIS A 133 -9.70 -9.40 2.55
N GLU A 134 -9.68 -9.35 3.87
CA GLU A 134 -8.56 -8.81 4.64
C GLU A 134 -8.11 -9.80 5.70
N PHE A 135 -6.80 -9.89 5.91
CA PHE A 135 -6.22 -10.81 6.88
C PHE A 135 -4.98 -10.17 7.54
N PRO A 136 -4.87 -10.19 8.89
CA PRO A 136 -3.73 -9.61 9.57
C PRO A 136 -2.48 -10.47 9.39
N ILE A 137 -1.36 -9.84 9.01
CA ILE A 137 -0.10 -10.55 8.71
C ILE A 137 0.48 -11.27 9.94
N CYS A 138 0.22 -10.77 11.16
CA CYS A 138 0.69 -11.40 12.41
C CYS A 138 0.08 -12.79 12.63
N HIS A 139 -1.12 -13.06 12.10
CA HIS A 139 -1.80 -14.34 12.28
C HIS A 139 -1.43 -15.38 11.21
N VAL A 140 -0.57 -15.02 10.23
CA VAL A 140 -0.17 -15.93 9.14
C VAL A 140 0.57 -17.15 9.67
N ASN A 141 1.49 -16.99 10.62
CA ASN A 141 2.23 -18.12 11.18
C ASN A 141 1.32 -19.07 11.96
N ALA A 142 0.37 -18.53 12.74
CA ALA A 142 -0.63 -19.32 13.45
C ALA A 142 -1.55 -20.08 12.47
N LEU A 143 -1.94 -19.43 11.36
CA LEU A 143 -2.73 -20.06 10.31
C LEU A 143 -1.96 -21.19 9.62
N LEU A 144 -0.68 -20.99 9.31
CA LEU A 144 0.18 -22.03 8.73
C LEU A 144 0.40 -23.22 9.67
N ALA A 145 0.44 -22.97 10.98
CA ALA A 145 0.56 -23.98 12.03
C ALA A 145 -0.77 -24.68 12.37
N GLY A 146 -1.90 -24.18 11.87
CA GLY A 146 -3.23 -24.70 12.20
C GLY A 146 -3.71 -24.35 13.62
N SER A 147 -3.01 -23.45 14.32
CA SER A 147 -3.30 -23.05 15.71
C SER A 147 -4.09 -21.74 15.81
N LEU A 148 -4.68 -21.27 14.71
CA LEU A 148 -5.42 -20.01 14.69
C LEU A 148 -6.81 -20.22 15.31
N ASP A 149 -6.96 -19.76 16.54
CA ASP A 149 -8.27 -19.67 17.18
C ASP A 149 -9.13 -18.58 16.52
N THR A 150 -9.90 -18.98 15.51
CA THR A 150 -10.96 -18.12 14.95
C THR A 150 -12.11 -17.89 15.94
N SER A 151 -12.03 -18.52 17.14
CA SER A 151 -13.01 -18.43 18.21
C SER A 151 -12.59 -17.76 19.52
N ALA A 152 -11.30 -17.52 19.77
CA ALA A 152 -10.82 -17.01 21.06
C ALA A 152 -10.73 -15.46 21.10
N LYS A 153 -10.90 -14.90 22.30
CA LYS A 153 -10.75 -13.47 22.60
C LYS A 153 -9.27 -13.08 22.50
N ASP A 154 -8.91 -12.11 21.67
CA ASP A 154 -7.54 -11.59 21.61
C ASP A 154 -7.12 -10.94 22.96
N PRO A 155 -5.87 -11.17 23.44
CA PRO A 155 -5.29 -10.50 24.60
C PRO A 155 -4.52 -9.20 24.26
N SER A 156 -4.71 -8.59 23.09
CA SER A 156 -3.91 -7.42 22.63
C SER A 156 -4.25 -6.07 23.28
N ALA A 157 -4.84 -6.05 24.48
CA ALA A 157 -5.03 -4.83 25.26
C ALA A 157 -3.72 -4.28 25.89
N GLY A 158 -2.60 -5.02 25.79
CA GLY A 158 -1.37 -4.72 26.54
C GLY A 158 -0.39 -3.72 25.91
N GLU A 159 -0.45 -3.42 24.61
CA GLU A 159 0.62 -2.64 23.95
C GLU A 159 0.31 -1.15 23.74
N ASN A 160 -0.91 -0.68 24.04
CA ASN A 160 -1.28 0.72 23.85
C ASN A 160 -1.00 1.63 25.07
N GLN A 161 -0.35 1.15 26.13
CA GLN A 161 -0.09 1.96 27.34
C GLN A 161 1.27 2.67 27.38
N ILE A 162 2.17 2.44 26.42
CA ILE A 162 3.55 2.95 26.52
C ILE A 162 3.74 4.30 25.77
N VAL A 163 2.83 4.68 24.85
CA VAL A 163 3.04 5.85 23.98
C VAL A 163 2.45 7.15 24.52
N ASP A 164 1.55 7.12 25.51
CA ASP A 164 0.88 8.32 26.04
C ASP A 164 1.62 9.02 27.21
N ARG A 165 2.82 8.55 27.59
CA ARG A 165 3.52 9.05 28.80
C ARG A 165 4.60 10.10 28.56
N GLN A 166 4.76 10.62 27.33
CA GLN A 166 5.88 11.52 26.97
C GLN A 166 5.51 12.88 26.34
N ILE A 167 4.24 13.30 26.32
CA ILE A 167 3.83 14.61 25.76
C ILE A 167 3.22 15.56 26.83
N GLY A 168 3.35 15.23 28.11
CA GLY A 168 2.68 15.97 29.20
C GLY A 168 3.61 16.63 30.21
N VAL A 169 4.68 17.32 29.80
CA VAL A 169 5.45 18.19 30.71
C VAL A 169 6.00 19.40 29.95
N ALA A 170 5.22 20.48 29.87
CA ALA A 170 5.70 21.86 29.69
C ALA A 170 4.50 22.83 29.69
N ALA A 171 4.04 23.22 30.88
CA ALA A 171 3.42 24.52 31.16
C ALA A 171 3.04 24.54 32.65
N GLU A 172 3.96 25.00 33.49
CA GLU A 172 3.66 25.48 34.84
C GLU A 172 3.38 26.98 34.81
N GLU A 173 2.71 27.42 35.89
CA GLU A 173 2.64 28.76 36.48
C GLU A 173 1.47 29.69 36.08
N GLN A 174 0.47 29.77 36.96
CA GLN A 174 0.27 30.88 37.95
C GLN A 174 -1.06 30.67 38.71
N GLN A 175 -1.01 30.29 40.00
CA GLN A 175 -1.30 31.12 41.19
C GLN A 175 -2.74 31.63 41.34
N ASN A 176 -3.52 31.09 42.30
CA ASN A 176 -3.63 31.66 43.66
C ASN A 176 -4.44 30.78 44.64
N GLN A 177 -4.15 30.97 45.92
CA GLN A 177 -4.49 30.18 47.11
C GLN A 177 -5.77 30.65 47.85
N PRO A 178 -6.22 29.95 48.93
CA PRO A 178 -7.60 29.89 49.44
C PRO A 178 -7.83 30.64 50.78
N GLU A 179 -9.08 30.70 51.27
CA GLU A 179 -9.46 30.82 52.71
C GLU A 179 -10.99 30.56 52.85
N LEU A 180 -11.46 29.53 53.60
CA LEU A 180 -11.96 29.52 55.02
C LEU A 180 -13.19 30.44 55.22
N GLU A 181 -14.32 30.16 55.90
CA GLU A 181 -14.82 29.10 56.80
C GLU A 181 -16.35 29.27 57.01
N GLN A 182 -17.05 28.12 57.18
CA GLN A 182 -18.21 27.76 58.02
C GLN A 182 -19.41 28.70 58.35
N GLN A 183 -20.63 28.13 58.08
CA GLN A 183 -21.87 28.01 58.90
C GLN A 183 -22.51 29.28 59.52
N ASP A 184 -23.84 29.49 59.65
CA ASP A 184 -25.06 28.67 59.63
C ASP A 184 -26.28 29.63 59.50
N GLY A 185 -27.45 29.13 59.07
CA GLY A 185 -28.73 29.85 59.19
C GLY A 185 -29.72 29.60 58.05
N GLY A 186 -30.57 28.57 58.19
CA GLY A 186 -31.82 28.42 57.41
C GLY A 186 -32.89 29.47 57.82
N PRO A 187 -34.09 29.52 57.19
CA PRO A 187 -34.81 28.37 56.63
C PRO A 187 -35.42 28.56 55.22
N GLU A 188 -35.73 27.40 54.61
CA GLU A 188 -36.87 27.10 53.71
C GLU A 188 -37.23 28.05 52.55
N GLU A 189 -37.05 27.57 51.30
CA GLU A 189 -38.16 27.42 50.31
C GLU A 189 -37.65 26.78 49.00
N GLN A 190 -38.23 25.61 48.68
CA GLN A 190 -38.48 25.03 47.34
C GLN A 190 -37.54 25.34 46.16
N SER A 191 -36.81 24.30 45.69
CA SER A 191 -36.75 24.02 44.24
C SER A 191 -36.31 22.56 43.97
N MET A 192 -37.29 21.68 43.77
CA MET A 192 -37.12 20.29 43.35
C MET A 192 -36.76 20.13 41.85
N GLU A 193 -36.32 21.18 41.16
CA GLU A 193 -36.27 21.19 39.68
C GLU A 193 -34.86 21.07 39.07
N THR A 194 -33.77 21.04 39.85
CA THR A 194 -32.41 20.93 39.28
C THR A 194 -31.87 19.50 39.14
N ASN A 195 -32.35 18.53 39.93
CA ASN A 195 -31.87 17.14 39.87
C ASN A 195 -32.42 16.34 38.67
N ALA A 196 -33.60 16.69 38.18
CA ALA A 196 -34.23 15.98 37.06
C ALA A 196 -33.48 16.20 35.72
N ALA A 197 -32.84 17.36 35.55
CA ALA A 197 -32.06 17.67 34.36
C ALA A 197 -30.71 16.93 34.34
N GLU A 198 -30.03 16.81 35.49
CA GLU A 198 -28.77 16.05 35.62
C GLU A 198 -28.99 14.54 35.49
N ASP A 199 -30.10 14.01 36.04
CA ASP A 199 -30.48 12.60 35.90
C ASP A 199 -30.84 12.24 34.45
N GLN A 200 -31.55 13.13 33.73
CA GLN A 200 -31.85 12.94 32.30
C GLN A 200 -30.58 12.97 31.44
N GLU A 201 -29.64 13.88 31.71
CA GLU A 201 -28.38 13.96 30.96
C GLU A 201 -27.49 12.72 31.22
N ASN A 202 -27.47 12.20 32.45
CA ASN A 202 -26.74 10.97 32.79
C ASN A 202 -27.38 9.72 32.15
N LEU A 203 -28.71 9.62 32.14
CA LEU A 203 -29.44 8.54 31.45
C LEU A 203 -29.20 8.56 29.93
N GLU A 204 -29.14 9.74 29.30
CA GLU A 204 -28.79 9.88 27.89
C GLU A 204 -27.32 9.52 27.61
N LYS A 205 -26.39 9.91 28.50
CA LYS A 205 -24.97 9.52 28.41
C LYS A 205 -24.80 8.00 28.53
N GLU A 206 -25.50 7.33 29.45
CA GLU A 206 -25.48 5.88 29.60
C GLU A 206 -26.09 5.18 28.36
N LYS A 207 -27.24 5.62 27.86
CA LYS A 207 -27.81 5.08 26.59
C LYS A 207 -26.86 5.26 25.41
N ARG A 208 -26.18 6.41 25.29
CA ARG A 208 -25.16 6.63 24.25
C ARG A 208 -23.94 5.73 24.43
N LYS A 209 -23.53 5.42 25.67
CA LYS A 209 -22.44 4.46 25.95
C LYS A 209 -22.85 3.03 25.61
N GLU A 210 -24.07 2.64 25.92
CA GLU A 210 -24.62 1.31 25.58
C GLU A 210 -24.73 1.12 24.06
N ILE A 211 -25.26 2.10 23.33
CA ILE A 211 -25.31 2.08 21.86
C ILE A 211 -23.89 1.96 21.29
N LYS A 212 -22.93 2.76 21.78
CA LYS A 212 -21.52 2.66 21.36
C LYS A 212 -20.90 1.30 21.68
N ALA A 213 -21.21 0.72 22.84
CA ALA A 213 -20.72 -0.59 23.24
C ALA A 213 -21.32 -1.71 22.37
N GLN A 214 -22.60 -1.61 22.03
CA GLN A 214 -23.30 -2.55 21.16
C GLN A 214 -22.80 -2.46 19.72
N GLU A 215 -22.61 -1.24 19.20
CA GLU A 215 -21.95 -1.02 17.90
C GLU A 215 -20.53 -1.60 17.88
N LYS A 216 -19.75 -1.41 18.96
CA LYS A 216 -18.39 -1.95 19.06
C LYS A 216 -18.40 -3.48 19.06
N LYS A 217 -19.35 -4.12 19.75
CA LYS A 217 -19.54 -5.58 19.73
C LYS A 217 -19.93 -6.06 18.33
N SER A 218 -20.89 -5.42 17.67
CA SER A 218 -21.32 -5.75 16.30
C SER A 218 -20.16 -5.63 15.29
N LYS A 219 -19.40 -4.53 15.36
CA LYS A 219 -18.20 -4.32 14.52
C LYS A 219 -17.13 -5.39 14.77
N LEU A 220 -16.95 -5.82 16.02
CA LEU A 220 -15.99 -6.87 16.37
C LEU A 220 -16.42 -8.24 15.82
N GLU A 221 -17.70 -8.57 15.93
CA GLU A 221 -18.26 -9.80 15.38
C GLU A 221 -18.17 -9.83 13.86
N GLU A 222 -18.47 -8.72 13.18
CA GLU A 222 -18.32 -8.60 11.74
C GLU A 222 -16.85 -8.77 11.30
N LYS A 223 -15.90 -8.14 12.03
CA LYS A 223 -14.46 -8.34 11.79
C LYS A 223 -14.05 -9.79 11.97
N ARG A 224 -14.54 -10.45 13.02
CA ARG A 224 -14.26 -11.87 13.27
C ARG A 224 -14.82 -12.76 12.16
N ARG A 225 -16.04 -12.48 11.68
CA ARG A 225 -16.64 -13.19 10.54
C ARG A 225 -15.82 -13.01 9.26
N LYS A 226 -15.37 -11.78 8.96
CA LYS A 226 -14.50 -11.48 7.82
C LYS A 226 -13.15 -12.19 7.92
N LEU A 227 -12.54 -12.20 9.11
CA LEU A 227 -11.28 -12.89 9.38
C LEU A 227 -11.42 -14.40 9.18
N ALA A 228 -12.49 -15.02 9.69
CA ALA A 228 -12.76 -16.44 9.50
C ALA A 228 -12.96 -16.80 8.02
N ALA A 229 -13.69 -15.96 7.26
CA ALA A 229 -13.86 -16.14 5.83
C ALA A 229 -12.53 -16.03 5.06
N ALA A 230 -11.70 -15.04 5.40
CA ALA A 230 -10.37 -14.89 4.80
C ALA A 230 -9.45 -16.07 5.15
N ALA A 231 -9.48 -16.55 6.40
CA ALA A 231 -8.72 -17.72 6.85
C ALA A 231 -9.14 -18.99 6.10
N ALA A 232 -10.43 -19.21 5.87
CA ALA A 232 -10.93 -20.33 5.08
C ALA A 232 -10.44 -20.29 3.62
N LEU A 233 -10.44 -19.10 3.01
CA LEU A 233 -9.93 -18.92 1.65
C LEU A 233 -8.43 -19.17 1.54
N LEU A 234 -7.66 -18.81 2.57
CA LEU A 234 -6.21 -19.06 2.66
C LEU A 234 -5.90 -20.52 2.98
N GLY A 235 -6.76 -21.19 3.75
CA GLY A 235 -6.63 -22.61 4.09
C GLY A 235 -6.61 -23.53 2.86
N GLY A 236 -7.26 -23.12 1.77
CA GLY A 236 -7.25 -23.85 0.50
C GLY A 236 -5.90 -23.87 -0.24
N ARG A 237 -4.92 -23.03 0.16
CA ARG A 237 -3.57 -22.92 -0.45
C ARG A 237 -3.57 -22.90 -1.98
N ASN A 238 -4.61 -22.29 -2.56
CA ASN A 238 -4.86 -22.30 -3.99
C ASN A 238 -4.91 -20.87 -4.57
N ALA A 239 -4.03 -19.98 -4.08
CA ALA A 239 -3.90 -18.66 -4.69
C ALA A 239 -3.25 -18.75 -6.08
N ASP A 240 -3.68 -17.86 -6.97
CA ASP A 240 -3.25 -17.76 -8.36
C ASP A 240 -2.12 -16.74 -8.57
N GLY A 241 -1.88 -15.86 -7.60
CA GLY A 241 -0.77 -14.93 -7.64
C GLY A 241 -0.48 -14.25 -6.31
N LEU A 242 0.76 -13.77 -6.16
CA LEU A 242 1.22 -13.01 -5.00
C LEU A 242 1.87 -11.69 -5.44
N VAL A 243 1.42 -10.59 -4.85
CA VAL A 243 2.00 -9.25 -5.08
C VAL A 243 2.42 -8.66 -3.74
N ILE A 244 3.70 -8.31 -3.61
CA ILE A 244 4.26 -7.69 -2.41
C ILE A 244 4.82 -6.30 -2.76
N ALA A 245 4.37 -5.26 -2.07
CA ALA A 245 4.83 -3.88 -2.25
C ALA A 245 4.76 -3.10 -0.93
N SER A 246 5.79 -3.21 -0.09
CA SER A 246 5.75 -2.68 1.27
C SER A 246 7.02 -1.94 1.68
N ARG A 247 6.97 -1.25 2.83
CA ARG A 247 8.14 -0.68 3.51
C ARG A 247 8.91 -1.71 4.34
N PHE A 248 8.34 -2.89 4.57
CA PHE A 248 8.97 -3.94 5.36
C PHE A 248 10.01 -4.70 4.54
N HIS A 249 10.89 -5.40 5.26
CA HIS A 249 11.81 -6.32 4.61
C HIS A 249 11.03 -7.44 3.87
N PRO A 250 11.23 -7.62 2.55
CA PRO A 250 10.37 -8.49 1.75
C PRO A 250 10.58 -9.99 2.02
N CYS A 251 11.78 -10.40 2.42
CA CYS A 251 12.18 -11.80 2.57
C CYS A 251 11.26 -12.62 3.51
N PRO A 252 11.07 -12.26 4.79
CA PRO A 252 10.22 -13.04 5.69
C PRO A 252 8.76 -13.09 5.23
N VAL A 253 8.26 -12.00 4.66
CA VAL A 253 6.89 -11.93 4.15
C VAL A 253 6.71 -12.87 2.96
N LEU A 254 7.66 -12.85 2.01
CA LEU A 254 7.64 -13.70 0.84
C LEU A 254 7.66 -15.19 1.21
N LEU A 255 8.58 -15.60 2.08
CA LEU A 255 8.74 -17.00 2.48
C LEU A 255 7.51 -17.56 3.23
N SER A 256 6.77 -16.70 3.93
CA SER A 256 5.52 -17.09 4.59
C SER A 256 4.34 -17.12 3.60
N LEU A 257 4.19 -16.10 2.77
CA LEU A 257 3.03 -15.97 1.88
C LEU A 257 3.07 -16.88 0.65
N ILE A 258 4.27 -17.25 0.18
CA ILE A 258 4.42 -18.15 -0.98
C ILE A 258 3.83 -19.54 -0.74
N LYS A 259 3.69 -19.95 0.52
CA LYS A 259 3.10 -21.25 0.93
C LYS A 259 1.60 -21.37 0.65
N PHE A 260 0.93 -20.25 0.36
CA PHE A 260 -0.49 -20.21 0.00
C PHE A 260 -0.74 -20.27 -1.51
N LEU A 261 0.32 -20.25 -2.33
CA LEU A 261 0.21 -20.26 -3.78
C LEU A 261 0.15 -21.69 -4.31
N SER A 262 -0.68 -21.89 -5.33
CA SER A 262 -0.67 -23.13 -6.11
C SER A 262 0.65 -23.25 -6.89
N PRO A 263 1.09 -24.45 -7.28
CA PRO A 263 2.14 -24.62 -8.29
C PRO A 263 1.78 -23.94 -9.62
N SER A 264 2.79 -23.55 -10.39
CA SER A 264 2.66 -22.86 -11.68
C SER A 264 2.00 -21.48 -11.61
N ARG A 265 2.14 -20.78 -10.47
CA ARG A 265 1.57 -19.44 -10.26
C ARG A 265 2.65 -18.37 -10.10
N PRO A 266 2.47 -17.18 -10.70
CA PRO A 266 3.44 -16.12 -10.60
C PRO A 266 3.42 -15.43 -9.24
N PHE A 267 4.58 -14.97 -8.80
CA PHE A 267 4.69 -14.02 -7.71
C PHE A 267 5.58 -12.84 -8.12
N VAL A 268 5.30 -11.67 -7.56
CA VAL A 268 6.08 -10.46 -7.77
C VAL A 268 6.29 -9.73 -6.46
N VAL A 269 7.53 -9.35 -6.21
CA VAL A 269 7.97 -8.63 -5.04
C VAL A 269 8.65 -7.35 -5.47
N PHE A 270 8.12 -6.23 -5.00
CA PHE A 270 8.69 -4.91 -5.17
C PHE A 270 9.52 -4.50 -3.97
N SER A 271 10.65 -3.86 -4.23
CA SER A 271 11.41 -3.14 -3.22
C SER A 271 12.04 -1.89 -3.83
N GLN A 272 12.16 -0.84 -3.03
CA GLN A 272 12.92 0.35 -3.40
C GLN A 272 14.41 0.06 -3.57
N TYR A 273 14.93 -0.95 -2.84
CA TYR A 273 16.35 -1.27 -2.76
C TYR A 273 16.64 -2.66 -3.33
N LYS A 274 17.68 -2.77 -4.15
CA LYS A 274 18.04 -4.00 -4.87
C LYS A 274 18.54 -5.09 -3.93
N GLU A 275 19.27 -4.70 -2.90
CA GLU A 275 19.96 -5.56 -1.94
C GLU A 275 18.97 -6.50 -1.22
N THR A 276 17.83 -5.94 -0.79
CA THR A 276 16.75 -6.71 -0.14
C THR A 276 16.18 -7.81 -1.05
N LEU A 277 16.15 -7.59 -2.36
CA LEU A 277 15.67 -8.58 -3.34
C LEU A 277 16.74 -9.60 -3.70
N ILE A 278 18.02 -9.24 -3.62
CA ILE A 278 19.12 -10.20 -3.78
C ILE A 278 19.08 -11.23 -2.65
N GLU A 279 18.84 -10.79 -1.41
CA GLU A 279 18.66 -11.71 -0.29
C GLU A 279 17.46 -12.65 -0.53
N CYS A 280 16.31 -12.11 -0.93
CA CYS A 280 15.13 -12.90 -1.27
C CYS A 280 15.44 -13.93 -2.36
N TYR A 281 16.17 -13.52 -3.40
CA TYR A 281 16.55 -14.38 -4.52
C TYR A 281 17.40 -15.57 -4.05
N THR A 282 18.40 -15.32 -3.20
CA THR A 282 19.24 -16.38 -2.63
C THR A 282 18.43 -17.33 -1.75
N LYS A 283 17.56 -16.80 -0.89
CA LYS A 283 16.71 -17.62 -0.01
C LYS A 283 15.70 -18.47 -0.77
N LEU A 284 15.14 -17.96 -1.86
CA LEU A 284 14.27 -18.74 -2.75
C LEU A 284 15.04 -19.86 -3.48
N LYS A 285 16.30 -19.61 -3.86
CA LYS A 285 17.15 -20.66 -4.42
C LYS A 285 17.49 -21.75 -3.39
N GLU A 286 17.74 -21.37 -2.14
CA GLU A 286 18.02 -22.31 -1.05
C GLU A 286 16.80 -23.19 -0.71
N GLN A 287 15.61 -22.58 -0.59
CA GLN A 287 14.40 -23.33 -0.24
C GLN A 287 13.88 -24.18 -1.40
N GLY A 288 14.06 -23.75 -2.65
CA GLY A 288 13.46 -24.38 -3.82
C GLY A 288 12.00 -23.97 -4.02
N GLY A 289 11.26 -24.70 -4.86
CA GLY A 289 9.82 -24.48 -5.08
C GLY A 289 9.50 -23.26 -5.96
N THR A 290 10.52 -22.65 -6.56
CA THR A 290 10.37 -21.54 -7.50
C THR A 290 11.29 -21.71 -8.71
N VAL A 291 10.84 -21.26 -9.87
CA VAL A 291 11.58 -21.26 -11.14
C VAL A 291 11.48 -19.90 -11.82
N ASN A 292 12.34 -19.68 -12.82
CA ASN A 292 12.39 -18.45 -13.61
C ASN A 292 12.52 -17.17 -12.76
N LEU A 293 13.31 -17.26 -11.68
CA LEU A 293 13.59 -16.12 -10.81
C LEU A 293 14.29 -15.01 -11.61
N ARG A 294 13.67 -13.84 -11.66
CA ARG A 294 14.15 -12.68 -12.42
C ARG A 294 14.14 -11.43 -11.54
N LEU A 295 15.30 -10.82 -11.40
CA LEU A 295 15.48 -9.50 -10.80
C LEU A 295 15.55 -8.44 -11.91
N THR A 296 14.61 -7.51 -11.95
CA THR A 296 14.51 -6.48 -12.99
C THR A 296 14.38 -5.09 -12.42
N ASP A 297 14.88 -4.13 -13.19
CA ASP A 297 14.60 -2.70 -13.06
C ASP A 297 14.04 -2.21 -14.41
N THR A 298 13.19 -1.19 -14.37
CA THR A 298 12.68 -0.51 -15.57
C THR A 298 13.11 0.93 -15.58
N TRP A 299 13.59 1.40 -16.73
CA TRP A 299 13.96 2.79 -16.93
C TRP A 299 12.97 3.45 -17.87
N LEU A 300 12.48 4.62 -17.46
CA LEU A 300 11.48 5.36 -18.21
C LEU A 300 12.06 6.69 -18.66
N ARG A 301 11.93 6.99 -19.96
CA ARG A 301 12.40 8.24 -20.54
C ARG A 301 11.27 9.00 -21.23
N HIS A 302 10.99 10.21 -20.77
CA HIS A 302 10.01 11.10 -21.37
C HIS A 302 10.65 11.91 -22.48
N TYR A 303 9.90 12.12 -23.56
CA TYR A 303 10.33 12.91 -24.71
C TYR A 303 9.44 14.13 -24.88
N GLN A 304 10.07 15.27 -25.16
CA GLN A 304 9.39 16.37 -25.81
C GLN A 304 9.37 16.08 -27.30
N VAL A 305 8.18 16.09 -27.91
CA VAL A 305 8.01 15.92 -29.36
C VAL A 305 7.36 17.18 -29.90
N LEU A 306 8.19 18.03 -30.49
CA LEU A 306 7.78 19.28 -31.15
C LEU A 306 8.61 19.42 -32.44
N PRO A 307 8.05 20.03 -33.50
CA PRO A 307 8.80 20.28 -34.74
C PRO A 307 10.13 20.96 -34.45
N ASN A 308 11.23 20.36 -34.94
CA ASN A 308 12.62 20.81 -34.77
C ASN A 308 13.10 21.01 -33.32
N ARG A 309 12.37 20.48 -32.31
CA ARG A 309 12.68 20.61 -30.87
C ARG A 309 12.45 19.30 -30.12
N THR A 310 12.73 18.17 -30.77
CA THR A 310 12.52 16.84 -30.20
C THR A 310 13.75 16.38 -29.43
N HIS A 311 13.57 16.13 -28.13
CA HIS A 311 14.64 15.67 -27.25
C HIS A 311 14.07 15.04 -25.97
N PRO A 312 14.84 14.22 -25.24
CA PRO A 312 14.46 13.75 -23.92
C PRO A 312 14.25 14.91 -22.92
N VAL A 313 13.34 14.74 -21.96
CA VAL A 313 13.18 15.69 -20.85
C VAL A 313 14.44 15.66 -19.97
N LEU A 314 14.90 16.85 -19.55
CA LEU A 314 16.19 17.02 -18.86
C LEU A 314 16.20 16.48 -17.42
N LEU A 315 15.12 16.70 -16.67
CA LEU A 315 14.98 16.25 -15.28
C LEU A 315 14.03 15.06 -15.23
N MET A 316 14.54 13.92 -14.82
CA MET A 316 13.80 12.66 -14.72
C MET A 316 14.07 11.98 -13.38
N SER A 317 13.12 11.17 -12.91
CA SER A 317 13.39 10.30 -11.76
C SER A 317 14.31 9.15 -12.19
N GLY A 318 15.37 8.89 -11.41
CA GLY A 318 16.32 7.81 -11.68
C GLY A 318 15.67 6.43 -11.56
N GLY A 319 15.47 5.95 -10.33
CA GLY A 319 14.89 4.63 -10.07
C GLY A 319 13.38 4.65 -9.85
N GLY A 320 12.69 3.65 -10.39
CA GLY A 320 11.27 3.35 -10.08
C GLY A 320 11.10 2.21 -9.08
N GLY A 321 12.19 1.77 -8.45
CA GLY A 321 12.33 0.57 -7.64
C GLY A 321 12.56 -0.70 -8.48
N TYR A 322 12.82 -1.81 -7.80
CA TYR A 322 13.21 -3.09 -8.38
C TYR A 322 12.13 -4.13 -8.18
N LEU A 323 12.07 -5.11 -9.08
CA LEU A 323 11.15 -6.23 -9.02
C LEU A 323 11.89 -7.56 -9.00
N LEU A 324 11.51 -8.42 -8.06
CA LEU A 324 11.82 -9.85 -8.09
C LEU A 324 10.55 -10.59 -8.49
N SER A 325 10.63 -11.36 -9.57
CA SER A 325 9.50 -12.16 -10.06
C SER A 325 9.93 -13.61 -10.26
N GLY A 326 8.98 -14.52 -10.21
CA GLY A 326 9.20 -15.94 -10.44
C GLY A 326 7.88 -16.70 -10.53
N THR A 327 7.97 -18.00 -10.78
CA THR A 327 6.82 -18.90 -10.82
C THR A 327 7.01 -19.99 -9.78
N THR A 328 5.98 -20.30 -9.01
CA THR A 328 5.98 -21.42 -8.05
C THR A 328 5.98 -22.75 -8.78
N VAL A 329 6.61 -23.76 -8.20
CA VAL A 329 6.58 -25.15 -8.68
C VAL A 329 6.31 -26.09 -7.51
N ALA A 330 5.84 -27.30 -7.83
CA ALA A 330 5.70 -28.33 -6.81
C ALA A 330 7.08 -28.63 -6.19
N MET A 331 7.10 -28.80 -4.88
CA MET A 331 8.31 -29.20 -4.16
C MET A 331 8.48 -30.71 -4.28
N ASP A 332 9.64 -31.15 -4.75
CA ASP A 332 10.04 -32.55 -4.65
C ASP A 332 10.48 -32.82 -3.21
N HIS A 333 9.58 -33.41 -2.40
CA HIS A 333 9.90 -33.81 -1.02
C HIS A 333 10.93 -34.96 -0.94
N SER A 334 11.42 -35.48 -2.06
CA SER A 334 12.33 -36.63 -2.16
C SER A 334 13.83 -36.28 -2.30
N LYS A 335 14.19 -35.00 -2.43
CA LYS A 335 15.59 -34.56 -2.45
C LYS A 335 15.85 -33.53 -1.35
N PRO A 336 16.51 -33.88 -0.23
CA PRO A 336 17.12 -32.86 0.62
C PRO A 336 18.17 -32.11 -0.23
N ALA A 337 18.30 -30.80 0.02
CA ALA A 337 19.15 -29.86 -0.69
C ALA A 337 20.43 -30.52 -1.23
N GLY A 338 20.50 -30.64 -2.56
CA GLY A 338 21.61 -31.29 -3.25
C GLY A 338 22.93 -30.66 -2.83
N SER A 339 23.84 -31.50 -2.36
CA SER A 339 25.27 -31.23 -2.42
C SER A 339 25.60 -30.65 -3.79
N LEU A 340 26.27 -29.50 -3.80
CA LEU A 340 26.91 -28.97 -5.00
C LEU A 340 27.96 -29.99 -5.45
N GLN A 341 27.58 -30.93 -6.32
CA GLN A 341 28.56 -31.60 -7.16
C GLN A 341 29.10 -30.53 -8.09
N ALA A 342 30.36 -30.17 -7.88
CA ALA A 342 31.12 -29.33 -8.79
C ALA A 342 31.11 -29.99 -10.18
N GLU A 343 30.36 -29.44 -11.11
CA GLU A 343 30.55 -29.75 -12.53
C GLU A 343 31.97 -29.31 -12.89
N GLY A 344 32.84 -30.28 -13.13
CA GLY A 344 34.16 -30.05 -13.70
C GLY A 344 34.05 -29.37 -15.06
N PRO A 345 35.04 -28.56 -15.46
CA PRO A 345 34.96 -27.79 -16.71
C PRO A 345 34.88 -28.71 -17.93
N ALA A 346 34.01 -28.35 -18.87
CA ALA A 346 33.78 -29.08 -20.12
C ALA A 346 35.08 -29.31 -20.92
N PRO A 347 35.28 -30.48 -21.55
CA PRO A 347 36.48 -30.76 -22.33
C PRO A 347 36.56 -29.88 -23.58
N LYS A 348 37.75 -29.34 -23.84
CA LYS A 348 38.08 -28.52 -25.02
C LYS A 348 37.85 -29.32 -26.31
N LYS A 349 37.17 -28.71 -27.30
CA LYS A 349 37.06 -29.22 -28.67
C LYS A 349 38.45 -29.54 -29.24
N GLN A 350 38.65 -30.77 -29.69
CA GLN A 350 39.80 -31.14 -30.52
C GLN A 350 39.69 -30.44 -31.88
N ARG A 351 40.79 -29.81 -32.32
CA ARG A 351 40.94 -29.36 -33.71
C ARG A 351 41.13 -30.61 -34.57
N MET A 352 40.36 -30.72 -35.65
CA MET A 352 40.65 -31.66 -36.73
C MET A 352 41.82 -31.09 -37.55
N ASP A 353 42.87 -31.88 -37.71
CA ASP A 353 43.93 -31.60 -38.67
C ASP A 353 43.43 -31.97 -40.08
N GLU A 354 43.53 -31.01 -41.00
CA GLU A 354 43.29 -31.22 -42.42
C GLU A 354 44.44 -32.06 -43.01
N HIS A 355 44.09 -33.16 -43.67
CA HIS A 355 44.96 -33.86 -44.60
C HIS A 355 44.22 -34.16 -45.89
#